data_AF-A0AAV4M3L3-F1
#
_entry.id   AF-A0AAV4M3L3-F1
#
_cell.length_a   1.000
_cell.length_b   1.000
_cell.length_c   1.000
_cell.angle_alpha   90.00
_cell.angle_beta   90.00
_cell.angle_gamma   90.00
#
_symmetry.space_group_name_H-M   'P 1'
#
loop_
_entity.id
_entity.type
_entity.pdbx_description
1 polymer ?
#
loop_
_entity_poly.entity_id
_entity_poly.type
_entity_poly.pdbx_seq_one_letter_code
_entity_poly.pdbx_strand_id
1 'polypeptide(L)'
;MGPFSNCYVLVLEAFRLGGMVVAVLHLLALAINHYIGILRPLHYAATVTRGTVAWAIACMWIIPVAFFLAYFSLVPDDGFRSSYCSNYDFLLHIPFRVTVSTLFFVPLILMSVMYIHMFIVVKHSSPTADGRQLHKSVKAVITTLLILGTYVVGWMPAVIFFRAYVP
;
A
#
# COMPACT_ATOMS: atom_id res chain seq x y z
N MET A 1 6.66 -23.88 -21.18
CA MET A 1 7.22 -22.55 -20.85
C MET A 1 8.60 -22.77 -20.24
N GLY A 2 9.64 -22.11 -20.76
CA GLY A 2 11.02 -22.38 -20.35
C GLY A 2 11.35 -21.87 -18.94
N PRO A 3 12.47 -22.32 -18.35
CA PRO A 3 12.85 -22.00 -16.96
C PRO A 3 12.99 -20.51 -16.67
N PHE A 4 13.48 -19.72 -17.64
CA PHE A 4 13.60 -18.27 -17.51
C PHE A 4 12.24 -17.54 -17.43
N SER A 5 11.17 -18.16 -17.97
CA SER A 5 9.82 -17.58 -17.94
C SER A 5 9.27 -17.50 -16.52
N ASN A 6 9.54 -18.51 -15.69
CA ASN A 6 8.99 -18.58 -14.33
C ASN A 6 9.66 -17.55 -13.42
N CYS A 7 10.99 -17.42 -13.51
CA CYS A 7 11.70 -16.40 -12.74
C CYS A 7 11.25 -14.98 -13.10
N TYR A 8 10.96 -14.72 -14.38
CA TYR A 8 10.41 -13.44 -14.82
C TYR A 8 9.01 -13.17 -14.24
N VAL A 9 8.13 -14.18 -14.25
CA VAL A 9 6.81 -14.08 -13.60
C VAL A 9 6.95 -13.76 -12.12
N LEU A 10 7.90 -14.38 -11.41
CA LEU A 10 8.14 -14.11 -9.99
C LEU A 10 8.58 -12.66 -9.73
N VAL A 11 9.45 -12.11 -10.59
CA VAL A 11 9.84 -10.70 -10.51
C VAL A 11 8.62 -9.80 -10.75
N LEU A 12 7.82 -10.08 -11.78
CA LEU A 12 6.61 -9.31 -12.06
C LEU A 12 5.62 -9.35 -10.89
N GLU A 13 5.50 -10.50 -10.22
CA GLU A 13 4.68 -10.65 -9.02
C GLU A 13 5.19 -9.79 -7.85
N ALA A 14 6.51 -9.77 -7.61
CA ALA A 14 7.11 -8.89 -6.61
C ALA A 14 6.87 -7.40 -6.93
N PHE A 15 7.02 -7.00 -8.20
CA PHE A 15 6.73 -5.64 -8.65
C PHE A 15 5.23 -5.30 -8.53
N ARG A 16 4.35 -6.26 -8.80
CA ARG A 16 2.89 -6.08 -8.67
C ARG A 16 2.49 -5.83 -7.22
N LEU A 17 3.00 -6.63 -6.28
CA LEU A 17 2.76 -6.47 -4.84
C LEU A 17 3.40 -5.19 -4.30
N GLY A 18 4.65 -4.91 -4.70
CA GLY A 18 5.34 -3.67 -4.39
C GLY A 18 4.55 -2.45 -4.87
N GLY A 19 4.10 -2.46 -6.12
CA GLY A 19 3.30 -1.39 -6.72
C GLY A 19 1.97 -1.12 -5.99
N MET A 20 1.32 -2.15 -5.46
CA MET A 20 0.12 -1.96 -4.63
C MET A 20 0.44 -1.24 -3.31
N VAL A 21 1.52 -1.63 -2.62
CA VAL A 21 1.97 -0.94 -1.40
C VAL A 21 2.39 0.50 -1.72
N VAL A 22 3.14 0.70 -2.81
CA VAL A 22 3.54 2.03 -3.31
C VAL A 22 2.32 2.92 -3.53
N ALA A 23 1.27 2.40 -4.17
CA ALA A 23 0.05 3.16 -4.43
C ALA A 23 -0.60 3.65 -3.13
N VAL A 24 -0.67 2.81 -2.10
CA VAL A 24 -1.22 3.22 -0.80
C VAL A 24 -0.32 4.25 -0.10
N LEU A 25 1.00 4.05 -0.13
CA LEU A 25 1.94 5.01 0.45
C LEU A 25 1.86 6.38 -0.24
N HIS A 26 1.63 6.42 -1.56
CA HIS A 26 1.38 7.67 -2.29
C HIS A 26 0.07 8.33 -1.85
N LEU A 27 -1.00 7.56 -1.65
CA LEU A 27 -2.25 8.08 -1.11
C LEU A 27 -2.05 8.62 0.31
N LEU A 28 -1.27 7.94 1.15
CA LEU A 28 -0.88 8.40 2.49
C LEU A 28 -0.09 9.70 2.44
N ALA A 29 0.88 9.80 1.54
CA ALA A 29 1.64 11.02 1.32
C ALA A 29 0.72 12.17 0.87
N LEU A 30 -0.23 11.90 -0.03
CA LEU A 30 -1.21 12.89 -0.48
C LEU A 30 -2.11 13.37 0.67
N ALA A 31 -2.56 12.46 1.53
CA ALA A 31 -3.37 12.83 2.69
C ALA A 31 -2.58 13.65 3.70
N ILE A 32 -1.33 13.27 3.98
CA ILE A 32 -0.42 14.07 4.83
C ILE A 32 -0.22 15.45 4.20
N ASN A 33 -0.02 15.53 2.89
CA ASN A 33 0.15 16.79 2.18
C ASN A 33 -1.08 17.69 2.33
N HIS A 34 -2.28 17.14 2.16
CA HIS A 34 -3.54 17.87 2.35
C HIS A 34 -3.76 18.25 3.83
N TYR A 35 -3.42 17.36 4.75
CA TYR A 35 -3.52 17.58 6.19
C TYR A 35 -2.65 18.76 6.63
N ILE A 36 -1.37 18.77 6.22
CA ILE A 36 -0.44 19.86 6.54
C ILE A 36 -0.87 21.15 5.85
N GLY A 37 -1.27 21.09 4.57
CA GLY A 37 -1.72 22.25 3.81
C GLY A 37 -2.95 22.95 4.41
N ILE A 38 -3.89 22.18 4.96
CA ILE A 38 -5.13 22.70 5.55
C ILE A 38 -4.93 23.17 7.01
N LEU A 39 -4.13 22.46 7.81
CA LEU A 39 -3.97 22.78 9.24
C LEU A 39 -2.82 23.74 9.55
N ARG A 40 -1.76 23.76 8.74
CA ARG A 40 -0.52 24.51 9.00
C ARG A 40 0.05 25.11 7.71
N PRO A 41 -0.63 26.09 7.08
CA PRO A 41 -0.16 26.70 5.83
C PRO A 41 1.26 27.31 5.93
N LEU A 42 1.67 27.75 7.14
CA LEU A 42 2.96 28.42 7.35
C LEU A 42 4.18 27.46 7.44
N HIS A 43 4.01 26.21 7.85
CA HIS A 43 5.11 25.23 7.94
C HIS A 43 5.27 24.39 6.66
N TYR A 44 4.22 24.35 5.83
CA TYR A 44 4.22 23.64 4.55
C TYR A 44 5.30 24.16 3.59
N ALA A 45 5.47 25.48 3.52
CA ALA A 45 6.44 26.14 2.63
C ALA A 45 7.91 25.85 2.99
N ALA A 46 8.20 25.47 4.23
CA ALA A 46 9.56 25.22 4.70
C ALA A 46 9.97 23.74 4.67
N THR A 47 9.02 22.80 4.86
CA THR A 47 9.33 21.37 5.02
C THR A 47 9.22 20.56 3.72
N VAL A 48 8.33 20.94 2.79
CA VAL A 48 8.08 20.17 1.55
C VAL A 48 8.86 20.78 0.38
N THR A 49 10.17 20.50 0.33
CA THR A 49 11.02 20.92 -0.81
C THR A 49 10.96 19.90 -1.96
N ARG A 50 11.20 20.34 -3.20
CA ARG A 50 11.20 19.45 -4.39
C ARG A 50 12.17 18.27 -4.25
N GLY A 51 13.34 18.50 -3.63
CA GLY A 51 14.33 17.45 -3.38
C GLY A 51 13.82 16.40 -2.39
N THR A 52 13.22 16.84 -1.28
CA THR A 52 12.63 15.94 -0.27
C THR A 52 11.50 15.10 -0.84
N VAL A 53 10.63 15.68 -1.68
CA VAL A 53 9.53 14.96 -2.34
C VAL A 53 10.06 13.93 -3.33
N ALA A 54 11.03 14.30 -4.17
CA ALA A 54 11.65 13.37 -5.11
C ALA A 54 12.32 12.19 -4.39
N TRP A 55 13.02 12.48 -3.29
CA TRP A 55 13.62 11.44 -2.45
C TRP A 55 12.57 10.53 -1.80
N ALA A 56 11.49 11.12 -1.27
CA ALA A 56 10.39 10.36 -0.68
C ALA A 56 9.72 9.41 -1.69
N ILE A 57 9.46 9.88 -2.92
CA ILE A 57 8.90 9.06 -4.00
C ILE A 57 9.86 7.92 -4.36
N ALA A 58 11.16 8.20 -4.50
CA ALA A 58 12.16 7.18 -4.77
C ALA A 58 12.20 6.11 -3.67
N CYS A 59 12.19 6.53 -2.39
CA CYS A 59 12.14 5.61 -1.25
C CYS A 59 10.86 4.78 -1.24
N MET A 60 9.70 5.39 -1.54
CA MET A 60 8.42 4.69 -1.61
C MET A 60 8.41 3.60 -2.66
N TRP A 61 9.18 3.73 -3.75
CA TRP A 61 9.33 2.68 -4.77
C TRP A 61 10.34 1.62 -4.36
N ILE A 62 11.53 2.05 -3.93
CA ILE A 62 12.65 1.14 -3.66
C ILE A 62 12.34 0.22 -2.48
N ILE A 63 11.79 0.76 -1.38
CA ILE A 63 11.59 -0.01 -0.14
C ILE A 63 10.62 -1.19 -0.32
N PRO A 64 9.39 -1.03 -0.87
CA PRO A 64 8.47 -2.14 -1.02
C PRO A 64 8.94 -3.16 -2.06
N VAL A 65 9.49 -2.71 -3.19
CA VAL A 65 9.98 -3.60 -4.25
C VAL A 65 11.16 -4.41 -3.73
N ALA A 66 12.12 -3.78 -3.06
CA ALA A 66 13.25 -4.47 -2.44
C ALA A 66 12.79 -5.45 -1.36
N PHE A 67 11.81 -5.07 -0.53
CA PHE A 67 11.24 -5.97 0.47
C PHE A 67 10.67 -7.25 -0.15
N PHE A 68 9.85 -7.15 -1.21
CA PHE A 68 9.28 -8.34 -1.86
C PHE A 68 10.34 -9.19 -2.58
N LEU A 69 11.28 -8.56 -3.29
CA LEU A 69 12.37 -9.29 -3.94
C LEU A 69 13.27 -10.02 -2.92
N ALA A 70 13.58 -9.36 -1.81
CA ALA A 70 14.34 -9.97 -0.72
C ALA A 70 13.56 -11.11 -0.06
N TYR A 71 12.28 -10.92 0.22
CA TYR A 71 11.42 -11.97 0.76
C TYR A 71 11.44 -13.21 -0.14
N PHE A 72 11.24 -13.04 -1.46
CA PHE A 72 11.21 -14.14 -2.44
C PHE A 72 12.55 -14.87 -2.56
N SER A 73 13.64 -14.23 -2.15
CA SER A 73 14.99 -14.80 -2.13
C SER A 73 15.34 -15.49 -0.81
N LEU A 74 14.66 -15.12 0.28
CA LEU A 74 14.90 -15.65 1.63
C LEU A 74 14.13 -16.94 1.90
N VAL A 75 13.03 -17.21 1.18
CA VAL A 75 12.26 -18.44 1.37
C VAL A 75 13.11 -19.66 0.97
N PRO A 76 13.34 -20.63 1.88
CA PRO A 76 14.07 -21.85 1.55
C PRO A 76 13.25 -22.74 0.60
N ASP A 77 13.93 -23.37 -0.36
CA ASP A 77 13.39 -24.33 -1.35
C ASP A 77 12.26 -23.81 -2.28
N ASP A 78 11.91 -22.53 -2.14
CA ASP A 78 10.82 -21.85 -2.82
C ASP A 78 11.29 -20.53 -3.47
N GLY A 79 10.45 -19.96 -4.33
CA GLY A 79 10.71 -18.69 -4.98
C GLY A 79 11.98 -18.72 -5.84
N PHE A 80 12.88 -17.74 -5.64
CA PHE A 80 14.12 -17.66 -6.41
C PHE A 80 15.15 -18.74 -6.08
N ARG A 81 14.99 -19.44 -4.94
CA ARG A 81 15.87 -20.55 -4.54
C ARG A 81 15.40 -21.90 -5.08
N SER A 82 14.17 -21.99 -5.59
CA SER A 82 13.64 -23.24 -6.18
C SER A 82 14.26 -23.55 -7.54
N SER A 83 14.30 -24.84 -7.91
CA SER A 83 14.77 -25.27 -9.22
C SER A 83 13.91 -24.63 -10.32
N TYR A 84 14.54 -23.82 -11.19
CA TYR A 84 13.88 -23.10 -12.29
C TYR A 84 12.75 -22.15 -11.87
N CYS A 85 12.77 -21.64 -10.63
CA CYS A 85 11.73 -20.75 -10.09
C CYS A 85 10.31 -21.34 -10.21
N SER A 86 10.18 -22.66 -10.17
CA SER A 86 8.90 -23.33 -10.44
C SER A 86 7.99 -23.41 -9.20
N ASN A 87 8.56 -23.34 -7.99
CA ASN A 87 7.80 -23.47 -6.75
C ASN A 87 7.49 -22.08 -6.20
N TYR A 88 6.19 -21.77 -6.08
CA TYR A 88 5.68 -20.50 -5.56
C TYR A 88 4.61 -20.70 -4.48
N ASP A 89 4.62 -21.87 -3.84
CA ASP A 89 3.65 -22.22 -2.80
C ASP A 89 3.72 -21.28 -1.61
N PHE A 90 4.90 -20.72 -1.30
CA PHE A 90 5.08 -19.63 -0.32
C PHE A 90 4.08 -18.46 -0.46
N LEU A 91 3.58 -18.17 -1.67
CA LEU A 91 2.54 -17.14 -1.90
C LEU A 91 1.20 -17.51 -1.26
N LEU A 92 0.92 -18.81 -1.14
CA LEU A 92 -0.27 -19.36 -0.51
C LEU A 92 -0.13 -19.46 1.01
N HIS A 93 1.10 -19.51 1.54
CA HIS A 93 1.34 -19.63 2.96
C HIS A 93 0.72 -18.46 3.75
N ILE A 94 0.05 -18.81 4.84
CA ILE A 94 -0.58 -17.87 5.79
C ILE A 94 0.36 -16.73 6.24
N PRO A 95 1.62 -16.96 6.67
CA PRO A 95 2.49 -15.87 7.13
C PRO A 95 2.73 -14.81 6.04
N PHE A 96 2.91 -15.23 4.79
CA PHE A 96 3.09 -14.31 3.68
C PHE A 96 1.82 -13.49 3.43
N ARG A 97 0.66 -14.16 3.35
CA ARG A 97 -0.64 -13.50 3.12
C ARG A 97 -0.99 -12.51 4.22
N VAL A 98 -0.74 -12.85 5.49
CA VAL A 98 -0.95 -11.96 6.63
C VAL A 98 0.00 -10.75 6.57
N THR A 99 1.27 -10.97 6.21
CA THR A 99 2.25 -9.89 6.06
C THR A 99 1.84 -8.89 4.98
N VAL A 100 1.49 -9.38 3.78
CA VAL A 100 0.99 -8.56 2.66
C VAL A 100 -0.27 -7.80 3.07
N SER A 101 -1.21 -8.48 3.73
CA SER A 101 -2.46 -7.86 4.19
C SER A 101 -2.18 -6.75 5.20
N THR A 102 -1.29 -6.98 6.16
CA THR A 102 -0.95 -5.99 7.19
C THR A 102 -0.28 -4.76 6.58
N LEU A 103 0.67 -4.95 5.67
CA LEU A 103 1.32 -3.86 4.92
C LEU A 103 0.31 -3.02 4.13
N PHE A 104 -0.80 -3.61 3.75
CA PHE A 104 -1.86 -2.96 3.00
C PHE A 104 -2.87 -2.24 3.92
N PHE A 105 -3.37 -2.91 4.96
CA PHE A 105 -4.39 -2.38 5.86
C PHE A 105 -3.87 -1.28 6.79
N VAL A 106 -2.65 -1.38 7.29
CA VAL A 106 -2.12 -0.39 8.26
C VAL A 106 -2.09 1.03 7.65
N PRO A 107 -1.49 1.27 6.47
CA PRO A 107 -1.51 2.59 5.85
C PRO A 107 -2.92 3.09 5.50
N LEU A 108 -3.85 2.20 5.15
CA LEU A 108 -5.25 2.57 4.89
C LEU A 108 -6.01 2.98 6.15
N ILE A 109 -5.78 2.29 7.28
CA ILE A 109 -6.37 2.68 8.56
C ILE A 109 -5.83 4.06 8.95
N LEU A 110 -4.51 4.27 8.88
CA LEU A 110 -3.90 5.56 9.15
C LEU A 110 -4.50 6.67 8.27
N MET A 111 -4.64 6.40 6.98
CA MET A 111 -5.32 7.30 6.03
C MET A 111 -6.72 7.68 6.49
N SER A 112 -7.55 6.69 6.82
CA SER A 112 -8.92 6.91 7.25
C SER A 112 -8.99 7.77 8.51
N VAL A 113 -8.15 7.49 9.51
CA VAL A 113 -8.07 8.25 10.76
C VAL A 113 -7.65 9.69 10.50
N MET A 114 -6.65 9.90 9.64
CA MET A 114 -6.19 11.25 9.28
C MET A 114 -7.30 12.07 8.60
N TYR A 115 -8.07 11.47 7.68
CA TYR A 115 -9.19 12.16 7.02
C TYR A 115 -10.36 12.45 7.95
N ILE A 116 -10.69 11.52 8.85
CA ILE A 116 -11.73 11.74 9.87
C ILE A 116 -11.32 12.90 10.77
N HIS A 117 -10.08 12.91 11.25
CA HIS A 117 -9.57 14.00 12.08
C HIS A 117 -9.59 15.34 11.34
N MET A 118 -9.12 15.38 10.09
CA MET A 118 -9.18 16.58 9.25
C MET A 118 -10.62 17.08 9.05
N PHE A 119 -11.58 16.18 8.84
CA PHE A 119 -12.99 16.52 8.69
C PHE A 119 -13.59 17.16 9.94
N ILE A 120 -13.28 16.61 11.12
CA ILE A 120 -13.73 17.17 12.41
C ILE A 120 -13.17 18.58 12.60
N VAL A 121 -11.87 18.79 12.33
CA VAL A 121 -11.24 20.10 12.51
C VAL A 121 -11.79 21.13 11.52
N VAL A 122 -11.92 20.80 10.24
CA VAL A 122 -12.45 21.73 9.22
C VAL A 122 -13.90 22.11 9.51
N LYS A 123 -14.72 21.15 9.95
CA LYS A 123 -16.11 21.41 10.33
C LYS A 123 -16.23 22.39 11.50
N HIS A 124 -15.25 22.39 12.41
CA HIS A 124 -15.21 23.31 13.54
C HIS A 124 -14.69 24.71 13.15
N SER A 125 -13.73 24.79 12.22
CA SER A 125 -12.97 26.03 11.96
C SER A 125 -13.53 26.95 10.86
N SER A 126 -14.06 26.45 9.73
CA SER A 126 -14.79 27.30 8.75
C SER A 126 -15.42 26.55 7.57
N PRO A 127 -16.65 26.89 7.10
CA PRO A 127 -17.41 26.01 6.19
C PRO A 127 -17.15 26.18 4.68
N THR A 128 -16.45 27.21 4.20
CA THR A 128 -16.74 27.70 2.82
C THR A 128 -15.70 27.37 1.74
N ALA A 129 -14.39 27.33 2.03
CA ALA A 129 -13.36 27.04 1.02
C ALA A 129 -12.67 25.68 1.24
N ASP A 130 -12.12 25.44 2.42
CA ASP A 130 -11.35 24.23 2.74
C ASP A 130 -12.21 22.95 2.75
N GLY A 131 -13.48 23.07 3.16
CA GLY A 131 -14.44 21.96 3.16
C GLY A 131 -14.70 21.35 1.78
N ARG A 132 -14.66 22.16 0.72
CA ARG A 132 -14.92 21.67 -0.66
C ARG A 132 -13.73 20.90 -1.22
N GLN A 133 -12.50 21.31 -0.91
CA GLN A 133 -11.28 20.59 -1.30
C GLN A 133 -11.13 19.28 -0.50
N LEU A 134 -11.48 19.31 0.79
CA LEU A 134 -11.60 18.13 1.62
C LEU A 134 -12.61 17.12 1.06
N HIS A 135 -13.84 17.53 0.74
CA HIS A 135 -14.87 16.63 0.17
C HIS A 135 -14.39 15.95 -1.13
N LYS A 136 -13.72 16.68 -2.02
CA LYS A 136 -13.13 16.10 -3.24
C LYS A 136 -12.06 15.06 -2.91
N SER A 137 -11.18 15.37 -1.96
CA SER A 137 -10.10 14.48 -1.53
C SER A 137 -10.65 13.20 -0.88
N VAL A 138 -11.64 13.34 0.00
CA VAL A 138 -12.33 12.22 0.66
C VAL A 138 -12.99 11.31 -0.38
N LYS A 139 -13.67 11.86 -1.38
CA LYS A 139 -14.29 11.06 -2.44
C LYS A 139 -13.26 10.23 -3.21
N ALA A 140 -12.10 10.82 -3.55
CA ALA A 140 -11.03 10.10 -4.23
C ALA A 140 -10.49 8.94 -3.37
N VAL A 141 -10.32 9.18 -2.06
CA VAL A 141 -9.82 8.19 -1.10
C VAL A 141 -10.83 7.06 -0.86
N ILE A 142 -12.13 7.36 -0.80
CA ILE A 142 -13.17 6.32 -0.69
C ILE A 142 -13.14 5.41 -1.92
N THR A 143 -13.02 5.99 -3.12
CA THR A 143 -12.93 5.19 -4.35
C THR A 143 -11.71 4.28 -4.34
N THR A 144 -10.54 4.77 -3.91
CA THR A 144 -9.32 3.94 -3.83
C THR A 144 -9.43 2.86 -2.75
N LEU A 145 -9.99 3.19 -1.59
CA LEU A 145 -10.29 2.22 -0.53
C LEU A 145 -11.22 1.11 -1.02
N LEU A 146 -12.25 1.44 -1.81
CA LEU A 146 -13.16 0.45 -2.38
C LEU A 146 -12.46 -0.44 -3.40
N ILE A 147 -11.67 0.14 -4.33
CA ILE A 147 -10.92 -0.64 -5.33
C ILE A 147 -9.95 -1.62 -4.67
N LEU A 148 -9.26 -1.17 -3.64
CA LEU A 148 -8.29 -2.02 -2.99
C LEU A 148 -8.95 -3.00 -2.01
N GLY A 149 -10.03 -2.59 -1.36
CA GLY A 149 -10.87 -3.44 -0.53
C GLY A 149 -11.45 -4.60 -1.33
N THR A 150 -11.94 -4.38 -2.56
CA THR A 150 -12.41 -5.47 -3.42
C THR A 150 -11.27 -6.38 -3.88
N TYR A 151 -10.07 -5.85 -4.12
CA TYR A 151 -8.90 -6.68 -4.42
C TYR A 151 -8.53 -7.58 -3.23
N VAL A 152 -8.52 -7.03 -2.02
CA VAL A 152 -8.25 -7.79 -0.79
C VAL A 152 -9.37 -8.77 -0.47
N VAL A 153 -10.64 -8.39 -0.63
CA VAL A 153 -11.80 -9.29 -0.46
C VAL A 153 -11.91 -10.32 -1.59
N GLY A 154 -11.27 -10.10 -2.74
CA GLY A 154 -11.06 -11.16 -3.74
C GLY A 154 -9.96 -12.15 -3.32
N TRP A 155 -8.96 -11.68 -2.58
CA TRP A 155 -7.84 -12.49 -2.05
C TRP A 155 -8.13 -13.18 -0.71
N MET A 156 -8.99 -12.59 0.12
CA MET A 156 -9.30 -13.00 1.49
C MET A 156 -10.16 -14.26 1.64
N PRO A 157 -11.12 -14.59 0.75
CA PRO A 157 -11.85 -15.85 0.82
C PRO A 157 -10.92 -17.04 0.78
N ALA A 158 -9.83 -16.99 0.00
CA ALA A 158 -8.80 -18.04 0.00
C ALA A 158 -8.06 -18.15 1.35
N VAL A 159 -7.91 -17.06 2.11
CA VAL A 159 -7.24 -17.03 3.43
C VAL A 159 -8.19 -17.48 4.54
N ILE A 160 -9.46 -17.08 4.47
CA ILE A 160 -10.49 -17.40 5.46
C ILE A 160 -10.96 -18.85 5.31
N PHE A 161 -11.12 -19.36 4.07
CA PHE A 161 -11.48 -20.77 3.84
C PHE A 161 -10.41 -21.74 4.34
N PHE A 162 -9.12 -21.37 4.30
CA PHE A 162 -8.05 -22.22 4.85
C PHE A 162 -8.09 -22.34 6.38
N ARG A 163 -8.54 -21.30 7.10
CA ARG A 163 -8.77 -21.41 8.55
C ARG A 163 -9.95 -22.32 8.92
N ALA A 164 -10.89 -22.54 7.99
CA ALA A 164 -12.05 -23.40 8.22
C ALA A 164 -11.79 -24.88 7.85
N TYR A 165 -10.68 -25.19 7.17
CA TYR A 165 -10.36 -26.53 6.65
C TYR A 165 -9.10 -27.16 7.26
N VAL A 166 -8.54 -26.58 8.32
CA VAL A 166 -7.50 -27.22 9.15
C VAL A 166 -8.17 -27.71 10.44
N PRO A 167 -8.37 -29.03 10.63
CA PRO A 167 -8.65 -29.60 11.95
C PRO A 167 -7.43 -29.51 12.88
#